data_AF-A0A251SW04-F1
#
_entry.id   AF-A0A251SW04-F1
#
_cell.length_a   1.000
_cell.length_b   1.000
_cell.length_c   1.000
_cell.angle_alpha   90.00
_cell.angle_beta   90.00
_cell.angle_gamma   90.00
#
_symmetry.space_group_name_H-M   'P 1'
#
loop_
_entity.id
_entity.type
_entity.pdbx_description
1 polymer ?
#
loop_
_entity_poly.entity_id
_entity_poly.type
_entity_poly.pdbx_seq_one_letter_code
_entity_poly.pdbx_strand_id
1 'polypeptide(L)'
;MLLIVLCWLITVLCWVFFGAYFFLSRFAGDTCTALEGFQQDPYNNSLSSILPCDELLLAESVLNDVSAGVYKLVNEVNANISRMQQDSSFGVCNPFSGQPEYNYQPNNCSENDIRIGDIPEADYLCGSCGWSLQWRDSDIRKHGVCNGGIPISGNDFRTAIAYTSSIQVLLNSYPGMESLLHCQTVKDAFAEILENHCNPVKREVKIVWAGLVFLSIVMVFLVLTWIVEAYHARNHRFSDGSVKPHHVDDHVIELGRPEEGGKDGVNSN
;
A
#
# COMPACT_ATOMS: atom_id res chain seq x y z
N MET A 1 -14.73 -42.37 -0.22
CA MET A 1 -14.42 -41.49 0.94
C MET A 1 -13.47 -40.36 0.59
N LEU A 2 -12.27 -40.61 0.04
CA LEU A 2 -11.32 -39.55 -0.35
C LEU A 2 -11.91 -38.44 -1.25
N LEU A 3 -12.71 -38.78 -2.27
CA LEU A 3 -13.37 -37.80 -3.14
C LEU A 3 -14.38 -36.91 -2.40
N ILE A 4 -15.06 -37.46 -1.40
CA ILE A 4 -16.03 -36.72 -0.57
C ILE A 4 -15.26 -35.71 0.29
N VAL A 5 -14.17 -36.14 0.94
CA VAL A 5 -13.33 -35.24 1.74
C VAL A 5 -12.71 -34.13 0.89
N LEU A 6 -12.19 -34.46 -0.30
CA LEU A 6 -11.65 -33.48 -1.24
C LEU A 6 -12.71 -32.47 -1.70
N CYS A 7 -13.94 -32.93 -1.99
CA CYS A 7 -15.05 -32.08 -2.39
C CYS A 7 -15.44 -31.09 -1.28
N TRP A 8 -15.49 -31.54 -0.02
CA TRP A 8 -15.75 -30.67 1.13
C TRP A 8 -14.63 -29.64 1.33
N LEU A 9 -13.36 -30.06 1.21
CA LEU A 9 -12.23 -29.14 1.35
C LEU A 9 -12.25 -28.05 0.27
N ILE A 10 -12.49 -28.43 -0.99
CA ILE A 10 -12.64 -27.47 -2.09
C ILE A 10 -13.82 -26.53 -1.84
N THR A 11 -14.94 -27.05 -1.35
CA THR A 11 -16.12 -26.23 -1.04
C THR A 11 -15.80 -25.18 0.02
N VAL A 12 -15.21 -25.57 1.15
CA VAL A 12 -14.81 -24.63 2.21
C VAL A 12 -13.83 -23.58 1.67
N LEU A 13 -12.85 -24.00 0.88
CA LEU A 13 -11.88 -23.10 0.26
C LEU A 13 -12.54 -22.10 -0.70
N CYS A 14 -13.46 -22.57 -1.55
CA CYS A 14 -14.25 -21.70 -2.43
C CYS A 14 -15.08 -20.67 -1.66
N TRP A 15 -15.71 -21.06 -0.55
CA TRP A 15 -16.48 -20.14 0.31
C TRP A 15 -15.59 -19.06 0.94
N VAL A 16 -14.40 -19.44 1.43
CA VAL A 16 -13.44 -18.48 2.00
C VAL A 16 -12.94 -17.50 0.94
N PHE A 17 -12.51 -17.99 -0.22
CA PHE A 17 -12.06 -17.12 -1.31
C PHE A 17 -13.19 -16.21 -1.79
N PHE A 18 -14.40 -16.73 -1.96
CA PHE A 18 -15.55 -15.92 -2.37
C PHE A 18 -15.83 -14.79 -1.37
N GLY A 19 -15.84 -15.08 -0.07
CA GLY A 19 -16.02 -14.06 0.97
C GLY A 19 -14.94 -12.99 0.93
N ALA A 20 -13.67 -13.38 0.78
CA ALA A 20 -12.54 -12.46 0.67
C ALA A 20 -12.64 -11.57 -0.59
N TYR A 21 -12.94 -12.15 -1.76
CA TYR A 21 -13.13 -11.40 -3.01
C TYR A 21 -14.31 -10.44 -2.93
N PHE A 22 -15.42 -10.85 -2.32
CA PHE A 22 -16.59 -9.98 -2.14
C PHE A 22 -16.26 -8.78 -1.24
N PHE A 23 -15.56 -9.02 -0.13
CA PHE A 23 -15.12 -7.94 0.75
C PHE A 23 -14.16 -6.98 0.03
N LEU A 24 -13.11 -7.49 -0.62
CA LEU A 24 -12.12 -6.69 -1.33
C LEU A 24 -12.74 -5.85 -2.45
N SER A 25 -13.67 -6.42 -3.21
CA SER A 25 -14.35 -5.69 -4.28
C SER A 25 -15.25 -4.56 -3.79
N ARG A 26 -15.95 -4.77 -2.66
CA ARG A 26 -16.76 -3.72 -2.03
C ARG A 26 -15.89 -2.62 -1.46
N PHE A 27 -14.87 -2.98 -0.70
CA PHE A 27 -13.93 -2.03 -0.13
C PHE A 27 -13.22 -1.20 -1.22
N ALA A 28 -12.73 -1.86 -2.27
CA ALA A 28 -12.12 -1.18 -3.40
C ALA A 28 -13.13 -0.29 -4.13
N GLY A 29 -14.38 -0.73 -4.33
CA GLY A 29 -15.44 0.09 -4.91
C GLY A 29 -15.68 1.40 -4.15
N ASP A 30 -15.87 1.31 -2.83
CA ASP A 30 -16.11 2.47 -1.97
C ASP A 30 -14.89 3.41 -1.97
N THR A 31 -13.69 2.84 -1.87
CA THR A 31 -12.42 3.58 -1.95
C THR A 31 -12.31 4.31 -3.29
N CYS A 32 -12.53 3.62 -4.40
CA CYS A 32 -12.47 4.20 -5.74
C CYS A 32 -13.48 5.32 -5.97
N THR A 33 -14.70 5.22 -5.42
CA THR A 33 -15.67 6.32 -5.46
C THR A 33 -15.19 7.53 -4.68
N ALA A 34 -14.56 7.33 -3.52
CA ALA A 34 -13.97 8.42 -2.75
C ALA A 34 -12.80 9.09 -3.49
N LEU A 35 -11.90 8.32 -4.12
CA LEU A 35 -10.82 8.85 -4.96
C LEU A 35 -11.35 9.60 -6.19
N GLU A 36 -12.39 9.08 -6.84
CA GLU A 36 -13.03 9.73 -8.00
C GLU A 36 -13.66 11.07 -7.60
N GLY A 37 -14.28 11.14 -6.43
CA GLY A 37 -14.78 12.39 -5.84
C GLY A 37 -13.67 13.42 -5.61
N PHE A 38 -12.50 12.98 -5.11
CA PHE A 38 -11.34 13.85 -4.93
C PHE A 38 -10.82 14.42 -6.26
N GLN A 39 -10.82 13.63 -7.34
CA GLN A 39 -10.39 14.12 -8.66
C GLN A 39 -11.27 15.24 -9.20
N GLN A 40 -12.58 15.17 -8.93
CA GLN A 40 -13.56 16.16 -9.40
C GLN A 40 -13.45 17.47 -8.62
N ASP A 41 -13.39 17.39 -7.29
CA ASP A 41 -13.22 18.55 -6.42
C ASP A 41 -12.32 18.18 -5.23
N PRO A 42 -11.02 18.52 -5.27
CA PRO A 42 -10.09 18.19 -4.18
C PRO A 42 -10.34 18.99 -2.90
N TYR A 43 -11.10 20.09 -2.98
CA TYR A 43 -11.35 20.98 -1.84
C TYR A 43 -12.63 20.62 -1.09
N ASN A 44 -13.61 20.03 -1.76
CA ASN A 44 -14.90 19.69 -1.15
C ASN A 44 -15.33 18.24 -1.47
N ASN A 45 -14.71 17.27 -0.81
CA ASN A 45 -15.01 15.85 -0.96
C ASN A 45 -14.81 15.07 0.36
N SER A 46 -15.15 13.78 0.35
CA SER A 46 -15.04 12.90 1.53
C SER A 46 -13.61 12.72 2.07
N LEU A 47 -12.57 13.01 1.26
CA LEU A 47 -11.15 12.94 1.64
C LEU A 47 -10.59 14.29 2.11
N SER A 48 -11.33 15.41 1.99
CA SER A 48 -10.83 16.75 2.34
C SER A 48 -10.40 16.86 3.82
N SER A 49 -11.02 16.09 4.73
CA SER A 49 -10.60 16.06 6.14
C SER A 49 -9.28 15.33 6.40
N ILE A 50 -8.80 14.51 5.45
CA ILE A 50 -7.54 13.75 5.57
C ILE A 50 -6.44 14.44 4.76
N LEU A 51 -6.78 15.02 3.61
CA LEU A 51 -5.88 15.80 2.77
C LEU A 51 -6.46 17.20 2.52
N PRO A 52 -6.26 18.14 3.46
CA PRO A 52 -6.75 19.51 3.35
C PRO A 52 -5.86 20.31 2.38
N CYS A 53 -6.17 20.24 1.09
CA CYS A 53 -5.44 20.93 0.04
C CYS A 53 -5.47 22.46 0.17
N ASP A 54 -6.51 23.00 0.79
CA ASP A 54 -6.65 24.42 1.10
C ASP A 54 -5.65 24.87 2.18
N GLU A 55 -5.52 24.11 3.26
CA GLU A 55 -4.52 24.38 4.31
C GLU A 55 -3.09 24.21 3.78
N LEU A 56 -2.87 23.23 2.91
CA LEU A 56 -1.59 23.03 2.24
C LEU A 56 -1.22 24.20 1.34
N LEU A 57 -2.16 24.77 0.57
CA LEU A 57 -1.88 25.98 -0.22
C LEU A 57 -1.51 27.17 0.65
N LEU A 58 -2.13 27.32 1.84
CA LEU A 58 -1.75 28.39 2.77
C LEU A 58 -0.31 28.22 3.29
N ALA A 59 0.18 26.98 3.39
CA ALA A 59 1.55 26.68 3.80
C ALA A 59 2.61 27.09 2.76
N GLU A 60 2.22 27.49 1.54
CA GLU A 60 3.13 28.04 0.53
C GLU A 60 3.86 29.27 1.05
N SER A 61 3.14 30.15 1.75
CA SER A 61 3.73 31.33 2.39
C SER A 61 4.78 30.96 3.44
N VAL A 62 4.50 29.93 4.24
CA VAL A 62 5.41 29.42 5.28
C VAL A 62 6.65 28.78 4.64
N LEU A 63 6.47 28.00 3.59
CA LEU A 63 7.59 27.37 2.87
C LEU A 63 8.49 28.44 2.24
N ASN A 64 7.90 29.49 1.66
CA ASN A 64 8.63 30.63 1.12
C ASN A 64 9.35 31.46 2.21
N ASP A 65 8.76 31.62 3.40
CA ASP A 65 9.44 32.26 4.53
C ASP A 65 10.64 31.43 5.01
N VAL A 66 10.51 30.10 5.01
CA VAL A 66 11.61 29.18 5.35
C VAL A 66 12.73 29.25 4.30
N SER A 67 12.42 29.21 3.01
CA SER A 67 13.42 29.33 1.94
C SER A 67 14.14 30.69 2.01
N ALA A 68 13.40 31.78 2.23
CA ALA A 68 13.97 33.11 2.45
C ALA A 68 14.86 33.17 3.70
N GLY A 69 14.46 32.49 4.78
CA GLY A 69 15.22 32.39 6.03
C GLY A 69 16.56 31.69 5.83
N VAL A 70 16.57 30.52 5.18
CA VAL A 70 17.79 29.77 4.88
C VAL A 70 18.68 30.57 3.92
N TYR A 71 18.10 31.18 2.89
CA TYR A 71 18.83 32.02 1.94
C TYR A 71 19.60 33.16 2.64
N LYS A 72 18.93 33.88 3.54
CA LYS A 72 19.53 34.97 4.32
C LYS A 72 20.62 34.46 5.25
N LEU A 73 20.36 33.36 5.97
CA LEU A 73 21.31 32.77 6.90
C LEU A 73 22.62 32.37 6.20
N VAL A 74 22.54 31.68 5.06
CA VAL A 74 23.73 31.26 4.31
C VAL A 74 24.52 32.47 3.80
N ASN A 75 23.82 33.48 3.27
CA ASN A 75 24.49 34.71 2.82
C ASN A 75 25.15 35.48 3.96
N GLU A 76 24.56 35.49 5.15
CA GLU A 76 25.18 36.11 6.34
C GLU A 76 26.43 35.36 6.78
N VAL A 77 26.39 34.01 6.76
CA VAL A 77 27.56 33.17 7.03
C VAL A 77 28.67 33.45 6.02
N ASN A 78 28.36 33.46 4.73
CA ASN A 78 29.33 33.76 3.68
C ASN A 78 29.93 35.17 3.84
N ALA A 79 29.11 36.18 4.13
CA ALA A 79 29.58 37.54 4.38
C ALA A 79 30.48 37.63 5.63
N ASN A 80 30.29 36.76 6.62
CA ASN A 80 31.17 36.69 7.79
C ASN A 80 32.48 35.96 7.47
N ILE A 81 32.43 34.87 6.70
CA ILE A 81 33.61 34.14 6.22
C ILE A 81 34.52 35.07 5.42
N SER A 82 33.98 35.80 4.43
CA SER A 82 34.76 36.75 3.63
C SER A 82 35.37 37.91 4.46
N ARG A 83 34.76 38.26 5.60
CA ARG A 83 35.32 39.25 6.54
C ARG A 83 36.47 38.69 7.37
N MET A 84 36.39 37.43 7.79
CA MET A 84 37.45 36.77 8.57
C MET A 84 38.64 36.37 7.70
N GLN A 85 38.40 36.05 6.42
CA GLN A 85 39.40 35.59 5.49
C GLN A 85 39.16 36.25 4.13
N GLN A 86 39.81 37.39 3.87
CA GLN A 86 39.62 38.20 2.67
C GLN A 86 39.89 37.46 1.34
N ASP A 87 40.72 36.41 1.36
CA ASP A 87 41.05 35.56 0.20
C ASP A 87 40.43 34.15 0.29
N SER A 88 39.31 33.98 1.01
CA SER A 88 38.62 32.68 1.04
C SER A 88 38.10 32.31 -0.36
N SER A 89 38.72 31.32 -1.00
CA SER A 89 38.25 30.77 -2.29
C SER A 89 37.05 29.82 -2.17
N PHE A 90 36.52 29.65 -0.96
CA PHE A 90 35.41 28.75 -0.64
C PHE A 90 34.31 29.49 0.11
N GLY A 91 33.07 29.12 -0.12
CA GLY A 91 31.89 29.59 0.61
C GLY A 91 30.95 28.43 0.93
N VAL A 92 29.93 28.69 1.74
CA VAL A 92 28.81 27.76 1.92
C VAL A 92 27.84 27.96 0.76
N CYS A 93 27.50 26.89 0.05
CA CYS A 93 26.53 26.99 -1.04
C CYS A 93 25.15 27.39 -0.50
N ASN A 94 24.55 28.38 -1.15
CA ASN A 94 23.16 28.72 -0.94
C ASN A 94 22.27 27.89 -1.88
N PRO A 95 21.45 26.96 -1.36
CA PRO A 95 20.64 26.11 -2.20
C PRO A 95 19.36 26.79 -2.71
N PHE A 96 19.14 28.07 -2.40
CA PHE A 96 17.97 28.84 -2.84
C PHE A 96 18.37 30.03 -3.72
N SER A 97 17.52 30.40 -4.67
CA SER A 97 17.72 31.59 -5.48
C SER A 97 17.46 32.87 -4.69
N GLY A 98 17.86 34.03 -5.24
CA GLY A 98 17.50 35.32 -4.68
C GLY A 98 16.01 35.64 -4.77
N GLN A 99 15.64 36.81 -4.25
CA GLN A 99 14.29 37.36 -4.35
C GLN A 99 13.81 37.46 -5.82
N PRO A 100 12.49 37.35 -6.07
CA PRO A 100 11.41 37.25 -5.09
C PRO A 100 10.95 35.81 -4.77
N GLU A 101 11.27 34.83 -5.61
CA GLU A 101 10.67 33.49 -5.52
C GLU A 101 11.45 32.49 -4.63
N TYR A 102 12.72 32.76 -4.28
CA TYR A 102 13.56 31.87 -3.45
C TYR A 102 13.50 30.38 -3.85
N ASN A 103 13.51 30.10 -5.15
CA ASN A 103 13.39 28.76 -5.71
C ASN A 103 14.52 27.84 -5.24
N TYR A 104 14.20 26.58 -4.94
CA TYR A 104 15.20 25.58 -4.55
C TYR A 104 16.05 25.13 -5.75
N GLN A 105 17.36 25.37 -5.67
CA GLN A 105 18.35 25.11 -6.72
C GLN A 105 19.61 24.45 -6.13
N PRO A 106 19.53 23.20 -5.65
CA PRO A 106 20.64 22.51 -4.98
C PRO A 106 21.84 22.23 -5.90
N ASN A 107 21.66 22.34 -7.21
CA ASN A 107 22.70 22.09 -8.21
C ASN A 107 23.39 23.36 -8.71
N ASN A 108 22.97 24.54 -8.26
CA ASN A 108 23.51 25.82 -8.73
C ASN A 108 24.73 26.29 -7.90
N CYS A 109 25.35 25.39 -7.15
CA CYS A 109 26.56 25.62 -6.36
C CYS A 109 27.80 25.59 -7.26
N SER A 110 28.79 26.44 -6.98
CA SER A 110 30.13 26.33 -7.60
C SER A 110 30.86 25.07 -7.11
N GLU A 111 31.79 24.52 -7.88
CA GLU A 111 32.61 23.36 -7.48
C GLU A 111 33.43 23.62 -6.20
N ASN A 112 33.73 24.89 -5.91
CA ASN A 112 34.49 25.29 -4.72
C ASN A 112 33.59 25.59 -3.50
N ASP A 113 32.26 25.54 -3.65
CA ASP A 113 31.34 25.81 -2.56
C ASP A 113 31.06 24.54 -1.76
N ILE A 114 31.08 24.66 -0.43
CA ILE A 114 30.75 23.58 0.48
C ILE A 114 29.23 23.50 0.61
N ARG A 115 28.65 22.34 0.31
CA ARG A 115 27.21 22.11 0.54
C ARG A 115 26.96 22.00 2.03
N ILE A 116 25.78 22.45 2.48
CA ILE A 116 25.39 22.40 3.90
C ILE A 116 25.50 20.98 4.47
N GLY A 117 25.13 19.99 3.67
CA GLY A 117 25.19 18.58 4.02
C GLY A 117 26.60 18.01 4.16
N ASP A 118 27.62 18.65 3.58
CA ASP A 118 29.01 18.18 3.62
C ASP A 118 29.79 18.82 4.78
N ILE A 119 29.22 19.82 5.47
CA ILE A 119 29.84 20.49 6.62
C ILE A 119 30.16 19.52 7.78
N PRO A 120 29.28 18.57 8.14
CA PRO A 120 29.58 17.58 9.19
C PRO A 120 30.73 16.64 8.83
N GLU A 121 30.86 16.24 7.55
CA GLU A 121 31.94 15.37 7.06
C GLU A 121 33.22 16.13 6.66
N ALA A 122 33.20 17.47 6.68
CA ALA A 122 34.32 18.29 6.26
C ALA A 122 35.45 18.34 7.30
N ASP A 123 36.10 17.20 7.50
CA ASP A 123 37.34 17.04 8.28
C ASP A 123 38.46 17.96 7.73
N TYR A 124 38.37 18.34 6.44
CA TYR A 124 39.29 19.25 5.75
C TYR A 124 39.03 20.74 6.00
N LEU A 125 37.82 21.15 6.40
CA LEU A 125 37.54 22.54 6.82
C LEU A 125 38.29 22.87 8.12
N CYS A 126 38.56 21.85 8.93
CA CYS A 126 39.37 21.89 10.14
C CYS A 126 40.74 21.26 9.87
N GLY A 127 41.46 21.74 8.84
CA GLY A 127 42.84 21.33 8.59
C GLY A 127 43.64 21.36 9.90
N SER A 128 44.10 20.18 10.35
CA SER A 128 44.84 19.92 11.61
C SER A 128 45.33 21.19 12.30
N CYS A 129 44.49 21.81 13.14
CA CYS A 129 44.89 23.02 13.84
C CYS A 129 45.96 22.64 14.86
N GLY A 130 47.22 22.85 14.48
CA GLY A 130 48.35 22.72 15.38
C GLY A 130 48.34 23.86 16.39
N TRP A 131 48.65 23.54 17.64
CA TRP A 131 48.90 24.53 18.68
C TRP A 131 50.32 25.03 18.50
N SER A 132 50.48 26.28 18.07
CA SER A 132 51.78 26.96 18.02
C SER A 132 51.89 27.89 19.22
N LEU A 133 52.92 27.70 20.04
CA LEU A 133 53.26 28.64 21.11
C LEU A 133 54.08 29.78 20.51
N GLN A 134 53.44 30.89 20.17
CA GLN A 134 54.12 32.11 19.74
C GLN A 134 54.50 32.96 20.96
N TRP A 135 55.79 33.04 21.28
CA TRP A 135 56.31 33.97 22.29
C TRP A 135 56.32 35.40 21.75
N ARG A 136 55.45 36.26 22.27
CA ARG A 136 55.52 37.73 22.09
C ARG A 136 55.11 38.40 23.40
N ASP A 137 56.06 39.09 24.02
CA ASP A 137 55.95 39.91 25.24
C ASP A 137 55.12 39.31 26.39
N SER A 138 55.81 38.65 27.32
CA SER A 138 55.40 38.24 28.69
C SER A 138 54.05 37.51 28.90
N ASP A 139 53.20 37.38 27.90
CA ASP A 139 51.90 36.72 27.94
C ASP A 139 51.88 35.53 26.96
N ILE A 140 51.60 34.33 27.48
CA ILE A 140 51.40 33.13 26.65
C ILE A 140 49.99 33.21 26.04
N ARG A 141 49.85 33.83 24.86
CA ARG A 141 48.62 33.69 24.07
C ARG A 141 48.68 32.41 23.23
N LYS A 142 47.88 31.41 23.61
CA LYS A 142 47.63 30.20 22.81
C LYS A 142 46.89 30.60 21.53
N HIS A 143 47.59 30.78 20.42
CA HIS A 143 46.97 30.89 19.10
C HIS A 143 47.04 29.52 18.43
N GLY A 144 45.87 28.92 18.15
CA GLY A 144 45.79 27.79 17.23
C GLY A 144 46.10 28.31 15.84
N VAL A 145 47.18 27.83 15.21
CA VAL A 145 47.51 28.19 13.83
C VAL A 145 46.91 27.08 12.97
N CYS A 146 45.76 27.37 12.36
CA CYS A 146 45.14 26.48 11.40
C CYS A 146 45.74 26.76 10.03
N ASN A 147 46.47 25.80 9.45
CA ASN A 147 46.96 25.91 8.09
C ASN A 147 45.79 25.66 7.13
N GLY A 148 45.19 26.74 6.62
CA GLY A 148 44.18 26.69 5.56
C GLY A 148 42.71 26.61 6.01
N GLY A 149 42.41 26.73 7.31
CA GLY A 149 41.05 26.67 7.85
C GLY A 149 40.68 27.86 8.76
N ILE A 150 39.39 28.09 8.95
CA ILE A 150 38.87 29.16 9.83
C ILE A 150 38.98 28.71 11.29
N PRO A 151 39.63 29.47 12.19
CA PRO A 151 39.74 29.10 13.59
C PRO A 151 38.40 29.28 14.30
N ILE A 152 37.68 28.17 14.53
CA ILE A 152 36.38 28.13 15.23
C ILE A 152 36.55 27.38 16.56
N SER A 153 35.92 27.86 17.63
CA SER A 153 35.91 27.15 18.91
C SER A 153 35.19 25.80 18.76
N GLY A 154 35.68 24.74 19.42
CA GLY A 154 35.07 23.41 19.32
C GLY A 154 33.58 23.37 19.71
N ASN A 155 33.14 24.26 20.61
CA ASN A 155 31.73 24.38 20.95
C ASN A 155 30.89 25.02 19.84
N ASP A 156 31.43 26.04 19.17
CA ASP A 156 30.77 26.73 18.07
C ASP A 156 30.69 25.82 16.84
N PHE A 157 31.75 25.03 16.59
CA PHE A 157 31.76 24.02 15.54
C PHE A 157 30.73 22.92 15.77
N ARG A 158 30.64 22.38 16.99
CA ARG A 158 29.59 21.40 17.33
C ARG A 158 28.19 21.98 17.17
N THR A 159 28.02 23.25 17.51
CA THR A 159 26.76 23.97 17.32
C THR A 159 26.44 24.11 15.83
N ALA A 160 27.42 24.51 15.01
CA ALA A 160 27.28 24.60 13.56
C ALA A 160 26.88 23.26 12.94
N ILE A 161 27.53 22.15 13.32
CA ILE A 161 27.15 20.79 12.86
C ILE A 161 25.68 20.50 13.20
N ALA A 162 25.24 20.77 14.43
CA ALA A 162 23.85 20.51 14.83
C ALA A 162 22.84 21.29 13.97
N TYR A 163 23.13 22.57 13.68
CA TYR A 163 22.30 23.38 12.80
C TYR A 163 22.32 22.90 11.34
N THR A 164 23.49 22.62 10.79
CA THR A 164 23.63 22.20 9.39
C THR A 164 22.99 20.84 9.14
N SER A 165 23.13 19.88 10.07
CA SER A 165 22.41 18.61 10.02
C SER A 165 20.89 18.79 10.04
N SER A 166 20.39 19.71 10.87
CA SER A 166 18.95 20.01 10.94
C SER A 166 18.43 20.64 9.64
N ILE A 167 19.19 21.61 9.09
CA ILE A 167 18.88 22.22 7.79
C ILE A 167 18.95 21.17 6.68
N GLN A 168 19.90 20.23 6.72
CA GLN A 168 19.98 19.18 5.71
C GLN A 168 18.74 18.29 5.69
N VAL A 169 18.18 17.94 6.86
CA VAL A 169 16.91 17.19 6.94
C VAL A 169 15.76 17.97 6.30
N LEU A 170 15.70 19.28 6.54
CA LEU A 170 14.75 20.18 5.91
C LEU A 170 14.93 20.20 4.38
N LEU A 171 16.15 20.40 3.88
CA LEU A 171 16.45 20.47 2.44
C LEU A 171 16.13 19.15 1.72
N ASN A 172 16.39 18.00 2.35
CA ASN A 172 16.04 16.70 1.80
C ASN A 172 14.51 16.51 1.66
N SER A 173 13.73 17.15 2.53
CA SER A 173 12.27 17.06 2.55
C SER A 173 11.60 18.17 1.72
N TYR A 174 12.33 19.24 1.39
CA TYR A 174 11.82 20.44 0.72
C TYR A 174 11.10 20.14 -0.61
N PRO A 175 11.67 19.36 -1.55
CA PRO A 175 10.99 19.07 -2.82
C PRO A 175 9.66 18.36 -2.62
N GLY A 176 9.56 17.48 -1.63
CA GLY A 176 8.32 16.80 -1.28
C GLY A 176 7.28 17.76 -0.73
N MET A 177 7.67 18.64 0.18
CA MET A 177 6.77 19.67 0.74
C MET A 177 6.26 20.61 -0.35
N GLU A 178 7.14 21.12 -1.21
CA GLU A 178 6.79 22.01 -2.34
C GLU A 178 5.81 21.33 -3.31
N SER A 179 6.06 20.07 -3.67
CA SER A 179 5.19 19.29 -4.55
C SER A 179 3.82 18.99 -3.94
N LEU A 180 3.72 18.96 -2.61
CA LEU A 180 2.47 18.76 -1.88
C LEU A 180 1.61 20.02 -1.84
N LEU A 181 2.21 21.22 -1.73
CA LEU A 181 1.46 22.49 -1.62
C LEU A 181 0.37 22.65 -2.66
N HIS A 182 0.66 22.29 -3.91
CA HIS A 182 -0.30 22.43 -5.01
C HIS A 182 -1.30 21.27 -5.12
N CYS A 183 -1.25 20.29 -4.22
CA CYS A 183 -2.02 19.03 -4.25
C CYS A 183 -1.94 18.23 -5.56
N GLN A 184 -1.14 18.68 -6.53
CA GLN A 184 -1.02 18.08 -7.85
C GLN A 184 -0.40 16.69 -7.76
N THR A 185 0.63 16.51 -6.93
CA THR A 185 1.25 15.19 -6.70
C THR A 185 0.26 14.16 -6.18
N VAL A 186 -0.56 14.55 -5.21
CA VAL A 186 -1.61 13.70 -4.62
C VAL A 186 -2.66 13.38 -5.68
N LYS A 187 -3.08 14.40 -6.43
CA LYS A 187 -4.03 14.26 -7.52
C LYS A 187 -3.50 13.30 -8.60
N ASP A 188 -2.25 13.42 -9.00
CA ASP A 188 -1.65 12.56 -10.02
C ASP A 188 -1.54 11.11 -9.52
N ALA A 189 -1.09 10.90 -8.28
CA ALA A 189 -1.04 9.58 -7.67
C ALA A 189 -2.43 8.91 -7.59
N PHE A 190 -3.46 9.66 -7.21
CA PHE A 190 -4.82 9.14 -7.17
C PHE A 190 -5.39 8.89 -8.57
N ALA A 191 -5.03 9.68 -9.57
CA ALA A 191 -5.43 9.45 -10.96
C ALA A 191 -4.83 8.13 -11.48
N GLU A 192 -3.55 7.87 -11.17
CA GLU A 192 -2.90 6.60 -11.51
C GLU A 192 -3.58 5.41 -10.82
N ILE A 193 -3.94 5.52 -9.54
CA ILE A 193 -4.66 4.45 -8.83
C ILE A 193 -6.05 4.21 -9.43
N LEU A 194 -6.77 5.27 -9.80
CA LEU A 194 -8.07 5.16 -10.44
C LEU A 194 -7.97 4.43 -11.78
N GLU A 195 -6.94 4.73 -12.57
CA GLU A 195 -6.72 4.08 -13.85
C GLU A 195 -6.26 2.62 -13.69
N ASN A 196 -5.23 2.38 -12.88
CA ASN A 196 -4.53 1.10 -12.80
C ASN A 196 -5.19 0.09 -11.86
N HIS A 197 -5.97 0.53 -10.86
CA HIS A 197 -6.56 -0.37 -9.85
C HIS A 197 -8.08 -0.30 -9.82
N CYS A 198 -8.70 0.86 -9.95
CA CYS A 198 -10.16 0.97 -9.83
C CYS A 198 -10.92 0.45 -11.05
N ASN A 199 -10.45 0.75 -12.27
CA ASN A 199 -11.04 0.22 -13.49
C ASN A 199 -10.96 -1.32 -13.62
N PRO A 200 -9.83 -1.99 -13.37
CA PRO A 200 -9.78 -3.44 -13.44
C PRO A 200 -10.61 -4.09 -12.34
N VAL A 201 -10.69 -3.54 -11.12
CA VAL A 201 -11.57 -4.09 -10.07
C VAL A 201 -13.03 -4.12 -10.54
N LYS A 202 -13.53 -3.07 -11.20
CA LYS A 202 -14.90 -3.07 -11.78
C LYS A 202 -15.10 -4.20 -12.81
N ARG A 203 -14.04 -4.59 -13.54
CA ARG A 203 -14.06 -5.69 -14.51
C ARG A 203 -13.99 -7.06 -13.81
N GLU A 204 -13.11 -7.22 -12.84
CA GLU A 204 -12.93 -8.48 -12.10
C GLU A 204 -14.21 -8.86 -11.33
N VAL A 205 -14.93 -7.90 -10.77
CA VAL A 205 -16.22 -8.15 -10.11
C VAL A 205 -17.23 -8.78 -11.08
N LYS A 206 -17.25 -8.34 -12.34
CA LYS A 206 -18.13 -8.93 -13.37
C LYS A 206 -17.72 -10.35 -13.73
N ILE A 207 -16.42 -10.64 -13.76
CA ILE A 207 -15.88 -11.97 -14.04
C ILE A 207 -16.19 -12.93 -12.90
N VAL A 208 -16.01 -12.51 -11.64
CA VAL A 208 -16.36 -13.30 -10.45
C VAL A 208 -17.87 -13.58 -10.42
N TRP A 209 -18.68 -12.58 -10.72
CA TRP A 209 -20.13 -12.77 -10.81
C TRP A 209 -20.53 -13.80 -11.88
N ALA A 210 -19.91 -13.73 -13.06
CA ALA A 210 -20.10 -14.73 -14.11
C ALA A 210 -19.64 -16.14 -13.66
N GLY A 211 -18.51 -16.23 -12.95
CA GLY A 211 -17.99 -17.47 -12.39
C GLY A 211 -18.93 -18.11 -11.36
N LEU A 212 -19.57 -17.31 -10.51
CA LEU A 212 -20.56 -17.79 -9.54
C LEU A 212 -21.80 -18.38 -10.22
N VAL A 213 -22.29 -17.70 -11.26
CA VAL A 213 -23.41 -18.20 -12.06
C VAL A 213 -23.06 -19.54 -12.71
N PHE A 214 -21.85 -19.65 -13.27
CA PHE A 214 -21.37 -20.90 -13.86
C PHE A 214 -21.25 -22.03 -12.83
N LEU A 215 -20.64 -21.75 -11.66
CA LEU A 215 -20.48 -22.74 -10.60
C LEU A 215 -21.83 -23.21 -10.04
N SER A 216 -22.80 -22.30 -9.92
CA SER A 216 -24.18 -22.64 -9.57
C SER A 216 -24.81 -23.62 -10.57
N ILE A 217 -24.63 -23.38 -11.87
CA ILE A 217 -25.15 -24.24 -12.93
C ILE A 217 -24.51 -25.64 -12.87
N VAL A 218 -23.18 -25.72 -12.74
CA VAL A 218 -22.45 -27.00 -12.65
C VAL A 218 -22.90 -27.81 -11.44
N MET A 219 -23.08 -27.17 -10.28
CA MET A 219 -23.58 -27.85 -9.08
C MET A 219 -24.96 -28.45 -9.28
N VAL A 220 -25.88 -27.75 -9.96
CA VAL A 220 -27.20 -28.29 -10.31
C VAL A 220 -27.06 -29.53 -11.20
N PHE A 221 -26.23 -29.48 -12.24
CA PHE A 221 -26.01 -30.63 -13.12
C PHE A 221 -25.40 -31.83 -12.40
N LEU A 222 -24.44 -31.60 -11.50
CA LEU A 222 -23.87 -32.67 -10.68
C LEU A 222 -24.96 -33.33 -9.82
N VAL A 223 -25.78 -32.55 -9.11
CA VAL A 223 -26.89 -33.10 -8.31
C VAL A 223 -27.84 -33.93 -9.17
N LEU A 224 -28.17 -33.47 -10.39
CA LEU A 224 -29.02 -34.23 -11.30
C LEU A 224 -28.40 -35.55 -11.75
N THR A 225 -27.11 -35.57 -12.11
CA THR A 225 -26.43 -36.83 -12.49
C THR A 225 -26.35 -37.81 -11.31
N TRP A 226 -26.09 -37.31 -10.09
CA TRP A 226 -26.13 -38.13 -8.87
C TRP A 226 -27.52 -38.74 -8.63
N ILE A 227 -28.61 -37.98 -8.83
CA ILE A 227 -29.99 -38.49 -8.69
C ILE A 227 -30.28 -39.59 -9.72
N VAL A 228 -29.89 -39.38 -10.98
CA VAL A 228 -30.11 -40.35 -12.06
C VAL A 228 -29.34 -41.65 -11.80
N GLU A 229 -28.07 -41.57 -11.42
CA GLU A 229 -27.26 -42.75 -11.05
C GLU A 229 -27.84 -43.49 -9.84
N ALA A 230 -28.29 -42.76 -8.80
CA ALA A 230 -28.93 -43.38 -7.64
C ALA A 230 -30.25 -44.10 -8.03
N TYR A 231 -31.02 -43.52 -8.95
CA TYR A 231 -32.23 -44.14 -9.48
C TYR A 231 -31.92 -45.38 -10.35
N HIS A 232 -30.90 -45.30 -11.21
CA HIS A 232 -30.49 -46.40 -12.08
C HIS A 232 -29.92 -47.58 -11.28
N ALA A 233 -29.05 -47.31 -10.30
CA ALA A 233 -28.54 -48.30 -9.37
C ALA A 233 -29.64 -48.98 -8.54
N ARG A 234 -30.70 -48.24 -8.17
CA ARG A 234 -31.86 -48.80 -7.48
C ARG A 234 -32.67 -49.74 -8.38
N ASN A 235 -32.91 -49.38 -9.64
CA ASN A 235 -33.65 -50.22 -10.57
C ASN A 235 -32.91 -51.51 -10.95
N HIS A 236 -31.59 -51.48 -11.12
CA HIS A 236 -30.82 -52.70 -11.39
C HIS A 236 -30.78 -53.68 -10.20
N ARG A 237 -30.77 -53.18 -8.96
CA ARG A 237 -30.85 -54.04 -7.77
C ARG A 237 -32.16 -54.83 -7.63
N PHE A 238 -33.24 -54.42 -8.29
CA PHE A 238 -34.49 -55.18 -8.31
C PHE A 238 -34.49 -56.33 -9.33
N SER A 239 -33.64 -56.29 -10.36
CA SER A 239 -33.64 -57.30 -11.43
C SER A 239 -32.92 -58.61 -11.05
N ASP A 240 -31.95 -58.55 -10.13
CA ASP A 240 -31.21 -59.73 -9.64
C ASP A 240 -31.96 -60.53 -8.55
N GLY A 241 -33.16 -60.09 -8.15
CA GLY A 241 -33.98 -60.74 -7.11
C GLY A 241 -34.99 -61.78 -7.60
N SER A 242 -35.02 -62.11 -8.91
CA SER A 242 -36.02 -63.03 -9.46
C SER A 242 -35.59 -64.50 -9.27
N VAL A 243 -35.92 -65.06 -8.10
CA VAL A 243 -35.82 -66.51 -7.84
C VAL A 243 -36.84 -67.24 -8.72
N LYS A 244 -36.36 -68.06 -9.66
CA LYS A 244 -37.18 -68.93 -10.52
C LYS A 244 -37.69 -70.12 -9.68
N PRO A 245 -39.01 -70.38 -9.59
CA PRO A 245 -39.48 -71.57 -8.89
C PRO A 245 -39.17 -72.82 -9.73
N HIS A 246 -38.58 -73.83 -9.09
CA HIS A 246 -38.51 -75.18 -9.62
C HIS A 246 -39.93 -75.76 -9.67
N HIS A 247 -40.45 -76.00 -10.87
CA HIS A 247 -41.65 -76.82 -11.07
C HIS A 247 -41.21 -78.29 -10.98
N VAL A 248 -41.72 -79.01 -9.98
CA VAL A 248 -41.66 -80.47 -9.94
C VAL A 248 -43.06 -80.94 -10.28
N ASP A 249 -43.22 -81.53 -11.46
CA ASP A 249 -44.38 -82.33 -11.80
C ASP A 249 -44.30 -83.67 -11.07
N ASP A 250 -45.36 -84.05 -10.36
CA ASP A 250 -45.67 -85.46 -10.20
C ASP A 250 -47.19 -85.69 -10.18
N HIS A 251 -47.60 -86.66 -10.98
CA HIS A 251 -48.98 -87.09 -11.21
C HIS A 251 -49.53 -87.87 -9.99
N VAL A 252 -50.87 -87.91 -9.87
CA VAL A 252 -51.73 -89.13 -9.75
C VAL A 252 -52.95 -88.95 -8.82
N ILE A 253 -54.13 -88.80 -9.47
CA ILE A 253 -55.40 -89.56 -9.36
C ILE A 253 -56.25 -89.58 -8.05
N GLU A 254 -57.56 -89.34 -8.28
CA GLU A 254 -58.79 -89.73 -7.51
C GLU A 254 -59.17 -88.94 -6.23
N LEU A 255 -60.43 -88.64 -5.89
CA LEU A 255 -61.79 -88.94 -6.38
C LEU A 255 -62.79 -88.04 -5.61
N GLY A 256 -63.88 -87.58 -6.26
CA GLY A 256 -65.21 -87.51 -5.60
C GLY A 256 -65.82 -86.18 -5.09
N ARG A 257 -66.67 -85.59 -5.95
CA ARG A 257 -68.07 -85.10 -5.74
C ARG A 257 -68.36 -83.78 -4.93
N PRO A 258 -69.38 -82.96 -5.33
CA PRO A 258 -69.55 -81.55 -4.95
C PRO A 258 -70.76 -81.26 -4.02
N GLU A 259 -70.84 -80.03 -3.49
CA GLU A 259 -72.04 -79.22 -3.14
C GLU A 259 -71.55 -77.88 -2.51
N GLU A 260 -71.74 -76.68 -3.08
CA GLU A 260 -72.94 -75.81 -3.21
C GLU A 260 -73.66 -75.41 -1.91
N GLY A 261 -73.64 -74.10 -1.59
CA GLY A 261 -74.82 -73.39 -1.04
C GLY A 261 -74.76 -72.79 0.38
N GLY A 262 -75.04 -71.48 0.47
CA GLY A 262 -75.62 -70.79 1.64
C GLY A 262 -74.61 -70.26 2.67
N LYS A 263 -74.18 -68.99 2.68
CA LYS A 263 -74.93 -67.74 2.94
C LYS A 263 -75.68 -67.79 4.28
N ASP A 264 -75.13 -67.12 5.28
CA ASP A 264 -75.87 -66.24 6.19
C ASP A 264 -74.88 -65.22 6.78
N GLY A 265 -75.20 -63.94 6.56
CA GLY A 265 -74.57 -62.83 7.26
C GLY A 265 -75.17 -62.66 8.65
N VAL A 266 -74.58 -61.78 9.45
CA VAL A 266 -75.25 -60.63 10.09
C VAL A 266 -74.32 -60.00 11.13
N ASN A 267 -73.97 -58.74 10.83
CA ASN A 267 -73.81 -57.54 11.66
C ASN A 267 -72.72 -57.37 12.75
N SER A 268 -72.11 -56.16 12.62
CA SER A 268 -71.82 -55.12 13.64
C SER A 268 -70.91 -55.56 14.79
N ASN A 269 -69.71 -55.02 14.98
CA ASN A 269 -69.19 -53.65 14.81
C ASN A 269 -67.70 -53.70 14.49
#